data_AF-A0A943MPN6-F1
#
_entry.id   AF-A0A943MPN6-F1
#
_cell.length_a   1.000
_cell.length_b   1.000
_cell.length_c   1.000
_cell.angle_alpha   90.00
_cell.angle_beta   90.00
_cell.angle_gamma   90.00
#
_symmetry.space_group_name_H-M   'P 1'
#
loop_
_entity.id
_entity.type
_entity.pdbx_description
1 polymer ?
#
loop_
_entity_poly.entity_id
_entity_poly.type
_entity_poly.pdbx_seq_one_letter_code
_entity_poly.pdbx_strand_id
1 'polypeptide(L)'
;MEKAIEVTAEVIEPTDKLQVTYTPAVFNDNLAALDAYVDKQIAPYVGAQIDPKDYDQIKEARKCMADLNKLKDPIETERKRIKHEYEGPIKAFEGRVKGITSKIDKVRESLKKQVDEADEQFKEWRRGILREEYEGCAGVIADVIPFEAILDPSWLNRSTGEVKAKNELADKMETALKGYNTLQSKTLNHKEQVVKHYADTLDLIAALELEDKLNEEDRKMAEFKAAQEAARMTAAERREPEPEPEPIKEPVQPAQPATAATEPVFRWALNMEFTSTREFATQVASTLKGMGLSGASIVCKEAVSND
;
A
#
# COMPACT_ATOMS: atom_id res chain seq x y z
N MET A 1 -26.91 -68.91 4.92
CA MET A 1 -27.82 -68.32 3.94
C MET A 1 -27.25 -66.97 3.55
N GLU A 2 -26.55 -66.90 2.42
CA GLU A 2 -26.06 -65.64 1.87
C GLU A 2 -27.26 -64.83 1.37
N LYS A 3 -27.43 -63.61 1.94
CA LYS A 3 -28.45 -62.68 1.50
C LYS A 3 -27.96 -62.03 0.21
N ALA A 4 -28.62 -62.33 -0.90
CA ALA A 4 -28.40 -61.64 -2.17
C ALA A 4 -28.59 -60.13 -1.97
N ILE A 5 -27.57 -59.35 -2.34
CA ILE A 5 -27.64 -57.89 -2.38
C ILE A 5 -28.11 -57.53 -3.79
N GLU A 6 -29.42 -57.30 -3.94
CA GLU A 6 -29.97 -56.74 -5.16
C GLU A 6 -29.50 -55.29 -5.28
N VAL A 7 -28.57 -55.04 -6.21
CA VAL A 7 -28.12 -53.68 -6.55
C VAL A 7 -29.13 -53.10 -7.53
N THR A 8 -30.13 -52.39 -7.02
CA THR A 8 -31.01 -51.55 -7.83
C THR A 8 -30.25 -50.28 -8.22
N ALA A 9 -30.01 -50.09 -9.51
CA ALA A 9 -29.43 -48.86 -10.05
C ALA A 9 -30.47 -47.74 -9.92
N GLU A 10 -30.29 -46.86 -8.93
CA GLU A 10 -31.13 -45.69 -8.73
C GLU A 10 -30.81 -44.65 -9.82
N VAL A 11 -31.81 -44.33 -10.64
CA VAL A 11 -31.72 -43.26 -11.64
C VAL A 11 -31.73 -41.93 -10.90
N ILE A 12 -30.58 -41.25 -10.86
CA ILE A 12 -30.44 -39.95 -10.19
C ILE A 12 -30.97 -38.86 -11.13
N GLU A 13 -32.18 -38.38 -10.90
CA GLU A 13 -32.73 -37.21 -11.59
C GLU A 13 -32.00 -35.92 -11.15
N PRO A 14 -31.82 -34.94 -12.06
CA PRO A 14 -31.21 -33.66 -11.70
C PRO A 14 -32.06 -32.91 -10.68
N THR A 15 -31.45 -32.51 -9.57
CA THR A 15 -32.11 -31.75 -8.49
C THR A 15 -31.46 -30.37 -8.31
N ASP A 16 -32.27 -29.38 -7.92
CA ASP A 16 -31.85 -28.01 -7.61
C ASP A 16 -31.44 -27.84 -6.14
N LYS A 17 -31.66 -28.85 -5.30
CA LYS A 17 -31.48 -28.78 -3.85
C LYS A 17 -30.63 -29.93 -3.32
N LEU A 18 -29.73 -29.59 -2.41
CA LEU A 18 -29.00 -30.57 -1.63
C LEU A 18 -29.93 -31.20 -0.59
N GLN A 19 -30.23 -32.49 -0.74
CA GLN A 19 -30.97 -33.29 0.25
C GLN A 19 -30.00 -34.25 0.94
N VAL A 20 -30.00 -34.26 2.28
CA VAL A 20 -29.10 -35.08 3.08
C VAL A 20 -29.88 -35.75 4.19
N THR A 21 -29.88 -37.08 4.21
CA THR A 21 -30.36 -37.88 5.34
C THR A 21 -29.15 -38.46 6.07
N TYR A 22 -29.09 -38.31 7.39
CA TYR A 22 -27.99 -38.82 8.22
C TYR A 22 -28.53 -39.50 9.47
N THR A 23 -27.94 -40.64 9.83
CA THR A 23 -28.22 -41.35 11.08
C THR A 23 -27.09 -41.09 12.07
N PRO A 24 -27.38 -40.55 13.27
CA PRO A 24 -26.34 -40.25 14.25
C PRO A 24 -25.64 -41.51 14.75
N ALA A 25 -24.37 -41.34 15.12
CA ALA A 25 -23.57 -42.38 15.77
C ALA A 25 -24.20 -42.82 17.09
N VAL A 26 -24.43 -44.12 17.27
CA VAL A 26 -24.83 -44.72 18.54
C VAL A 26 -23.64 -45.53 19.07
N PHE A 27 -23.10 -45.15 20.22
CA PHE A 27 -22.00 -45.86 20.88
C PHE A 27 -22.58 -46.87 21.87
N ASN A 28 -22.16 -48.13 21.74
CA ASN A 28 -22.41 -49.17 22.73
C ASN A 28 -21.04 -49.55 23.32
N ASP A 29 -20.78 -49.14 24.55
CA ASP A 29 -19.46 -49.17 25.15
C ASP A 29 -19.41 -50.00 26.44
N ASN A 30 -18.19 -50.28 26.89
CA ASN A 30 -17.89 -50.91 28.17
C ASN A 30 -17.12 -49.95 29.09
N LEU A 31 -17.29 -48.64 28.94
CA LEU A 31 -16.46 -47.64 29.64
C LEU A 31 -16.55 -47.79 31.15
N ALA A 32 -17.73 -48.09 31.70
CA ALA A 32 -17.89 -48.36 33.13
C ALA A 32 -17.05 -49.55 33.63
N ALA A 33 -16.94 -50.62 32.84
CA ALA A 33 -16.12 -51.78 33.19
C ALA A 33 -14.63 -51.49 33.02
N LEU A 34 -14.26 -50.73 31.98
CA LEU A 34 -12.89 -50.30 31.72
C LEU A 34 -12.38 -49.35 32.81
N ASP A 35 -13.20 -48.38 33.22
CA ASP A 35 -12.91 -47.42 34.28
C ASP A 35 -12.64 -48.13 35.61
N ALA A 36 -13.54 -49.03 36.01
CA ALA A 36 -13.37 -49.85 37.21
C ALA A 36 -12.13 -50.77 37.15
N TYR A 37 -11.74 -51.23 35.96
CA TYR A 37 -10.49 -51.99 35.77
C TYR A 37 -9.26 -51.10 35.93
N VAL A 38 -9.26 -49.92 35.29
CA VAL A 38 -8.16 -48.95 35.38
C VAL A 38 -7.97 -48.50 36.83
N ASP A 39 -9.04 -48.18 37.55
CA ASP A 39 -9.01 -47.82 38.97
C ASP A 39 -8.28 -48.88 39.82
N LYS A 40 -8.59 -50.16 39.59
CA LYS A 40 -7.90 -51.27 40.29
C LYS A 40 -6.42 -51.35 39.93
N GLN A 41 -6.06 -51.11 38.68
CA GLN A 41 -4.67 -51.16 38.23
C GLN A 41 -3.84 -49.97 38.75
N ILE A 42 -4.45 -48.79 38.89
CA ILE A 42 -3.74 -47.60 39.36
C ILE A 42 -3.70 -47.48 40.89
N ALA A 43 -4.63 -48.13 41.61
CA ALA A 43 -4.76 -48.04 43.07
C ALA A 43 -3.43 -48.24 43.86
N PRO A 44 -2.54 -49.21 43.51
CA PRO A 44 -1.27 -49.37 44.22
C PRO A 44 -0.31 -48.19 44.09
N TYR A 45 -0.48 -47.35 43.07
CA TYR A 45 0.39 -46.21 42.77
C TYR A 45 -0.16 -44.89 43.32
N VAL A 46 -1.42 -44.85 43.74
CA VAL A 46 -2.05 -43.65 44.27
C VAL A 46 -1.42 -43.29 45.62
N GLY A 47 -0.76 -42.13 45.68
CA GLY A 47 -0.11 -41.65 46.91
C GLY A 47 1.27 -42.27 47.19
N ALA A 48 1.86 -42.98 46.22
CA ALA A 48 3.21 -43.52 46.37
C ALA A 48 4.25 -42.40 46.53
N GLN A 49 5.15 -42.53 47.52
CA GLN A 49 6.27 -41.64 47.75
C GLN A 49 7.59 -42.36 47.41
N ILE A 50 8.36 -41.77 46.49
CA ILE A 50 9.64 -42.32 46.02
C ILE A 50 10.78 -41.55 46.69
N ASP A 51 11.68 -42.24 47.38
CA ASP A 51 12.91 -41.65 47.92
C ASP A 51 13.88 -41.36 46.76
N PRO A 52 14.29 -40.09 46.56
CA PRO A 52 15.25 -39.72 45.51
C PRO A 52 16.64 -40.38 45.65
N LYS A 53 16.97 -40.97 46.80
CA LYS A 53 18.27 -41.61 47.07
C LYS A 53 18.23 -43.13 46.93
N ASP A 54 17.04 -43.73 46.80
CA ASP A 54 16.88 -45.16 46.54
C ASP A 54 16.83 -45.43 45.04
N TYR A 55 17.96 -45.86 44.48
CA TYR A 55 18.10 -46.12 43.06
C TYR A 55 17.24 -47.29 42.56
N ASP A 56 16.98 -48.30 43.39
CA ASP A 56 16.14 -49.44 43.02
C ASP A 56 14.67 -49.03 42.99
N GLN A 57 14.22 -48.23 43.98
CA GLN A 57 12.87 -47.67 44.01
C GLN A 57 12.60 -46.76 42.80
N ILE A 58 13.57 -45.92 42.40
CA ILE A 58 13.45 -45.08 41.20
C ILE A 58 13.35 -45.93 39.93
N LYS A 59 14.12 -47.02 39.85
CA LYS A 59 14.12 -47.92 38.68
C LYS A 59 12.77 -48.63 38.54
N GLU A 60 12.21 -49.10 39.65
CA GLU A 60 10.89 -49.73 39.66
C GLU A 60 9.79 -48.72 39.30
N ALA A 61 9.83 -47.50 39.86
CA ALA A 61 8.89 -46.45 39.52
C ALA A 61 8.88 -46.10 38.02
N ARG A 62 10.07 -46.03 37.39
CA ARG A 62 10.17 -45.83 35.93
C ARG A 62 9.53 -46.97 35.14
N LYS A 63 9.66 -48.21 35.61
CA LYS A 63 9.01 -49.38 35.00
C LYS A 63 7.48 -49.28 35.14
N CYS A 64 6.98 -48.93 36.32
CA CYS A 64 5.55 -48.72 36.57
C CYS A 64 4.98 -47.59 35.69
N MET A 65 5.68 -46.47 35.54
CA MET A 65 5.29 -45.40 34.61
C MET A 65 5.16 -45.91 33.17
N ALA A 66 6.11 -46.74 32.72
CA ALA A 66 6.05 -47.33 31.39
C ALA A 66 4.85 -48.28 31.25
N ASP A 67 4.55 -49.09 32.26
CA ASP A 67 3.42 -50.02 32.22
C ASP A 67 2.06 -49.29 32.28
N LEU A 68 1.95 -48.17 33.01
CA LEU A 68 0.76 -47.29 32.97
C LEU A 68 0.55 -46.67 31.59
N ASN A 69 1.63 -46.27 30.91
CA ASN A 69 1.54 -45.78 29.54
C ASN A 69 1.05 -46.89 28.59
N LYS A 70 1.55 -48.12 28.73
CA LYS A 70 1.05 -49.28 27.96
C LYS A 70 -0.42 -49.59 28.20
N LEU A 71 -0.96 -49.28 29.38
CA LEU A 71 -2.40 -49.40 29.67
C LEU A 71 -3.21 -48.29 28.98
N LYS A 72 -2.69 -47.06 28.96
CA LYS A 72 -3.35 -45.89 28.36
C LYS A 72 -3.35 -45.91 26.83
N ASP A 73 -2.23 -46.27 26.21
CA ASP A 73 -2.03 -46.20 24.76
C ASP A 73 -3.08 -46.92 23.91
N PRO A 74 -3.53 -48.16 24.22
CA PRO A 74 -4.57 -48.83 23.45
C PRO A 74 -5.94 -48.14 23.57
N ILE A 75 -6.26 -47.56 24.74
CA ILE A 75 -7.52 -46.81 24.94
C ILE A 75 -7.54 -45.57 24.04
N GLU A 76 -6.44 -44.82 24.02
CA GLU A 76 -6.31 -43.65 23.17
C GLU A 76 -6.26 -44.00 21.68
N THR A 77 -5.62 -45.12 21.33
CA THR A 77 -5.62 -45.66 19.96
C THR A 77 -7.03 -45.97 19.50
N GLU A 78 -7.83 -46.64 20.33
CA GLU A 78 -9.21 -46.99 20.02
C GLU A 78 -10.10 -45.77 19.86
N ARG A 79 -10.01 -44.82 20.80
CA ARG A 79 -10.70 -43.52 20.73
C ARG A 79 -10.39 -42.81 19.40
N LYS A 80 -9.12 -42.75 19.01
CA LYS A 80 -8.69 -42.12 17.75
C LYS A 80 -9.21 -42.87 16.53
N ARG A 81 -9.18 -44.21 16.55
CA ARG A 81 -9.71 -45.05 15.45
C ARG A 81 -11.18 -44.74 15.20
N ILE A 82 -11.98 -44.81 16.26
CA ILE A 82 -13.42 -44.54 16.21
C ILE A 82 -13.69 -43.11 15.74
N LYS A 83 -13.00 -42.11 16.31
CA LYS A 83 -13.10 -40.71 15.86
C LYS A 83 -12.84 -40.58 14.35
N HIS A 84 -11.77 -41.19 13.86
CA HIS A 84 -11.40 -41.13 12.43
C HIS A 84 -12.45 -41.81 11.54
N GLU A 85 -13.00 -42.94 11.96
CA GLU A 85 -14.04 -43.66 11.25
C GLU A 85 -15.34 -42.85 11.14
N TYR A 86 -15.73 -42.12 12.18
CA TYR A 86 -16.90 -41.23 12.13
C TYR A 86 -16.64 -39.92 11.37
N GLU A 87 -15.44 -39.34 11.49
CA GLU A 87 -15.10 -38.11 10.76
C GLU A 87 -14.87 -38.34 9.26
N GLY A 88 -14.44 -39.54 8.86
CA GLY A 88 -14.14 -39.89 7.47
C GLY A 88 -15.29 -39.62 6.51
N PRO A 89 -16.50 -40.16 6.74
CA PRO A 89 -17.68 -39.93 5.92
C PRO A 89 -18.08 -38.44 5.84
N ILE A 90 -17.97 -37.70 6.96
CA ILE A 90 -18.28 -36.27 6.99
C ILE A 90 -17.29 -35.50 6.12
N LYS A 91 -15.99 -35.74 6.29
CA LYS A 91 -14.93 -35.12 5.47
C LYS A 91 -15.09 -35.45 3.98
N ALA A 92 -15.45 -36.68 3.65
CA ALA A 92 -15.71 -37.09 2.27
C ALA A 92 -16.93 -36.36 1.69
N PHE A 93 -18.02 -36.24 2.46
CA PHE A 93 -19.20 -35.48 2.07
C PHE A 93 -18.88 -34.00 1.88
N GLU A 94 -18.25 -33.35 2.84
CA GLU A 94 -17.80 -31.95 2.76
C GLU A 94 -16.90 -31.73 1.55
N GLY A 95 -15.96 -32.64 1.29
CA GLY A 95 -15.11 -32.59 0.10
C GLY A 95 -15.90 -32.64 -1.21
N ARG A 96 -16.92 -33.49 -1.29
CA ARG A 96 -17.82 -33.58 -2.46
C ARG A 96 -18.64 -32.30 -2.63
N VAL A 97 -19.25 -31.79 -1.56
CA VAL A 97 -20.02 -30.53 -1.59
C VAL A 97 -19.13 -29.39 -2.03
N LYS A 98 -17.92 -29.27 -1.45
CA LYS A 98 -16.93 -28.27 -1.83
C LYS A 98 -16.58 -28.37 -3.31
N GLY A 99 -16.32 -29.59 -3.80
CA GLY A 99 -16.05 -29.85 -5.21
C GLY A 99 -17.19 -29.39 -6.14
N ILE A 100 -18.45 -29.51 -5.72
CA ILE A 100 -19.61 -29.00 -6.46
C ILE A 100 -19.61 -27.46 -6.44
N THR A 101 -19.49 -26.85 -5.27
CA THR A 101 -19.49 -25.38 -5.13
C THR A 101 -18.34 -24.71 -5.89
N SER A 102 -17.15 -25.32 -5.89
CA SER A 102 -15.99 -24.79 -6.62
C SER A 102 -16.18 -24.76 -8.14
N LYS A 103 -17.04 -25.61 -8.72
CA LYS A 103 -17.40 -25.50 -10.14
C LYS A 103 -18.16 -24.20 -10.42
N ILE A 104 -19.09 -23.85 -9.52
CA ILE A 104 -19.88 -22.61 -9.61
C ILE A 104 -18.94 -21.41 -9.45
N ASP A 105 -18.07 -21.44 -8.44
CA ASP A 105 -17.11 -20.35 -8.18
C ASP A 105 -16.18 -20.12 -9.37
N LYS A 106 -15.70 -21.20 -10.01
CA LYS A 106 -14.84 -21.09 -11.19
C LYS A 106 -15.53 -20.38 -12.36
N VAL A 107 -16.80 -20.72 -12.63
CA VAL A 107 -17.57 -20.06 -13.69
C VAL A 107 -17.86 -18.61 -13.33
N ARG A 108 -18.25 -18.34 -12.08
CA ARG A 108 -18.47 -16.98 -11.57
C ARG A 108 -17.23 -16.11 -11.73
N GLU A 109 -16.06 -16.61 -11.35
CA GLU A 109 -14.79 -15.87 -11.47
C GLU A 109 -14.42 -15.59 -12.92
N SER A 110 -14.64 -16.57 -13.82
CA SER A 110 -14.46 -16.37 -15.26
C SER A 110 -15.38 -15.28 -15.83
N LEU A 111 -16.67 -15.30 -15.44
CA LEU A 111 -17.63 -14.28 -15.85
C LEU A 111 -17.28 -12.92 -15.29
N LYS A 112 -16.87 -12.84 -14.02
CA LYS A 112 -16.43 -11.59 -13.40
C LYS A 112 -15.30 -10.95 -14.21
N LYS A 113 -14.26 -11.72 -14.58
CA LYS A 113 -13.15 -11.22 -15.39
C LYS A 113 -13.61 -10.71 -16.76
N GLN A 114 -14.53 -11.42 -17.41
CA GLN A 114 -15.09 -10.99 -18.69
C GLN A 114 -15.91 -9.70 -18.57
N VAL A 115 -16.67 -9.54 -17.48
CA VAL A 115 -17.41 -8.30 -17.20
C VAL A 115 -16.46 -7.14 -16.91
N ASP A 116 -15.46 -7.35 -16.05
CA ASP A 116 -14.47 -6.32 -15.71
C ASP A 116 -13.71 -5.86 -16.97
N GLU A 117 -13.27 -6.78 -17.82
CA GLU A 117 -12.61 -6.48 -19.11
C GLU A 117 -13.55 -5.73 -20.06
N ALA A 118 -14.81 -6.16 -20.16
CA ALA A 118 -15.79 -5.48 -21.00
C ALA A 118 -16.14 -4.08 -20.49
N ASP A 119 -16.07 -3.84 -19.18
CA ASP A 119 -16.26 -2.52 -18.57
C ASP A 119 -15.06 -1.61 -18.84
N GLU A 120 -13.83 -2.10 -18.75
CA GLU A 120 -12.63 -1.33 -19.10
C GLU A 120 -12.58 -0.99 -20.60
N GLN A 121 -12.88 -1.95 -21.48
CA GLN A 121 -12.99 -1.69 -22.92
C GLN A 121 -14.09 -0.66 -23.23
N PHE A 122 -15.21 -0.71 -22.51
CA PHE A 122 -16.28 0.28 -22.65
C PHE A 122 -15.83 1.66 -22.19
N LYS A 123 -15.11 1.77 -21.05
CA LYS A 123 -14.57 3.04 -20.57
C LYS A 123 -13.58 3.63 -21.57
N GLU A 124 -12.67 2.83 -22.13
CA GLU A 124 -11.71 3.30 -23.12
C GLU A 124 -12.39 3.75 -24.41
N TRP A 125 -13.36 2.96 -24.91
CA TRP A 125 -14.17 3.36 -26.06
C TRP A 125 -14.93 4.67 -25.79
N ARG A 126 -15.59 4.78 -24.64
CA ARG A 126 -16.34 5.98 -24.23
C ARG A 126 -15.42 7.19 -24.07
N ARG A 127 -14.21 6.98 -23.53
CA ARG A 127 -13.18 8.01 -23.42
C ARG A 127 -12.73 8.50 -24.79
N GLY A 128 -12.56 7.60 -25.77
CA GLY A 128 -12.28 7.95 -27.16
C GLY A 128 -13.37 8.83 -27.78
N ILE A 129 -14.64 8.46 -27.60
CA ILE A 129 -15.79 9.26 -28.09
C ILE A 129 -15.82 10.65 -27.45
N LEU A 130 -15.63 10.75 -26.13
CA LEU A 130 -15.62 12.04 -25.44
C LEU A 130 -14.39 12.88 -25.79
N ARG A 131 -13.26 12.25 -26.08
CA ARG A 131 -12.05 12.93 -26.56
C ARG A 131 -12.28 13.52 -27.95
N GLU A 132 -12.87 12.77 -28.88
CA GLU A 132 -13.21 13.25 -30.22
C GLU A 132 -14.18 14.45 -30.16
N GLU A 133 -15.21 14.36 -29.31
CA GLU A 133 -16.14 15.48 -29.07
C GLU A 133 -15.41 16.69 -28.49
N TYR A 134 -14.52 16.47 -27.52
CA TYR A 134 -13.70 17.53 -26.94
C TYR A 134 -12.82 18.21 -27.97
N GLU A 135 -12.05 17.44 -28.76
CA GLU A 135 -11.17 17.98 -29.80
C GLU A 135 -11.95 18.74 -30.90
N GLY A 136 -13.14 18.26 -31.24
CA GLY A 136 -14.04 18.92 -32.21
C GLY A 136 -14.59 20.26 -31.72
N CYS A 137 -14.81 20.42 -30.41
CA CYS A 137 -15.38 21.64 -29.84
C CYS A 137 -14.32 22.60 -29.26
N ALA A 138 -13.21 22.09 -28.73
CA ALA A 138 -12.25 22.85 -27.91
C ALA A 138 -11.55 23.99 -28.65
N GLY A 139 -11.25 23.84 -29.94
CA GLY A 139 -10.56 24.88 -30.71
C GLY A 139 -9.27 25.36 -30.00
N VAL A 140 -9.12 26.67 -29.78
CA VAL A 140 -7.92 27.29 -29.20
C VAL A 140 -7.66 26.88 -27.73
N ILE A 141 -8.67 26.42 -27.00
CA ILE A 141 -8.47 26.02 -25.59
C ILE A 141 -7.85 24.63 -25.43
N ALA A 142 -7.83 23.82 -26.49
CA ALA A 142 -7.27 22.46 -26.44
C ALA A 142 -5.76 22.45 -26.11
N ASP A 143 -5.04 23.51 -26.51
CA ASP A 143 -3.60 23.66 -26.24
C ASP A 143 -3.32 24.05 -24.78
N VAL A 144 -4.31 24.62 -24.09
CA VAL A 144 -4.15 25.14 -22.74
C VAL A 144 -4.72 24.17 -21.71
N ILE A 145 -5.94 23.68 -21.95
CA ILE A 145 -6.66 22.80 -21.02
C ILE A 145 -6.63 21.39 -21.59
N PRO A 146 -5.98 20.42 -20.95
CA PRO A 146 -6.00 19.05 -21.43
C PRO A 146 -7.37 18.40 -21.20
N PHE A 147 -7.77 17.48 -22.09
CA PHE A 147 -9.01 16.70 -21.95
C PHE A 147 -9.16 16.04 -20.57
N GLU A 148 -8.05 15.55 -20.00
CA GLU A 148 -8.04 14.89 -18.69
C GLU A 148 -8.44 15.82 -17.53
N ALA A 149 -8.29 17.13 -17.66
CA ALA A 149 -8.74 18.09 -16.64
C ALA A 149 -10.26 18.27 -16.64
N ILE A 150 -10.92 18.09 -17.79
CA ILE A 150 -12.38 18.24 -17.93
C ILE A 150 -13.11 16.92 -17.72
N LEU A 151 -12.48 15.81 -18.10
CA LEU A 151 -13.06 14.47 -18.04
C LEU A 151 -13.50 14.10 -16.63
N ASP A 152 -14.79 13.80 -16.47
CA ASP A 152 -15.30 13.16 -15.26
C ASP A 152 -15.25 11.64 -15.37
N PRO A 153 -14.62 10.91 -14.44
CA PRO A 153 -14.58 9.45 -14.46
C PRO A 153 -15.98 8.82 -14.47
N SER A 154 -17.00 9.49 -13.90
CA SER A 154 -18.37 8.97 -13.87
C SER A 154 -19.03 8.92 -15.25
N TRP A 155 -18.55 9.70 -16.23
CA TRP A 155 -19.04 9.71 -17.60
C TRP A 155 -18.63 8.48 -18.40
N LEU A 156 -17.54 7.81 -17.97
CA LEU A 156 -17.04 6.58 -18.57
C LEU A 156 -17.85 5.35 -18.14
N ASN A 157 -18.67 5.47 -17.09
CA ASN A 157 -19.47 4.36 -16.57
C ASN A 157 -20.68 4.06 -17.48
N ARG A 158 -21.02 2.77 -17.63
CA ARG A 158 -22.20 2.31 -18.39
C ARG A 158 -23.53 2.89 -17.87
N SER A 159 -23.60 3.21 -16.59
CA SER A 159 -24.77 3.85 -15.96
C SER A 159 -25.04 5.25 -16.49
N THR A 160 -24.01 5.91 -17.04
CA THR A 160 -24.11 7.27 -17.56
C THR A 160 -24.41 7.22 -19.06
N GLY A 161 -25.63 7.65 -19.43
CA GLY A 161 -26.06 7.73 -20.81
C GLY A 161 -25.11 8.63 -21.64
N GLU A 162 -24.86 8.25 -22.89
CA GLU A 162 -23.91 8.96 -23.76
C GLU A 162 -24.28 10.43 -23.97
N VAL A 163 -25.56 10.71 -24.22
CA VAL A 163 -26.07 12.08 -24.40
C VAL A 163 -25.81 12.92 -23.14
N LYS A 164 -26.03 12.33 -21.96
CA LYS A 164 -25.77 13.02 -20.69
C LYS A 164 -24.27 13.33 -20.54
N ALA A 165 -23.40 12.37 -20.81
CA ALA A 165 -21.95 12.56 -20.76
C ALA A 165 -21.47 13.66 -21.72
N LYS A 166 -21.98 13.68 -22.97
CA LYS A 166 -21.64 14.70 -23.96
C LYS A 166 -22.14 16.10 -23.56
N ASN A 167 -23.37 16.19 -23.03
CA ASN A 167 -23.91 17.47 -22.56
C ASN A 167 -23.11 18.01 -21.37
N GLU A 168 -22.82 17.17 -20.37
CA GLU A 168 -22.02 17.59 -19.21
C GLU A 168 -20.57 17.95 -19.59
N LEU A 169 -20.00 17.28 -20.59
CA LEU A 169 -18.72 17.66 -21.19
C LEU A 169 -18.79 19.06 -21.80
N ALA A 170 -19.82 19.33 -22.62
CA ALA A 170 -20.02 20.64 -23.23
C ALA A 170 -20.22 21.76 -22.18
N ASP A 171 -21.03 21.51 -21.14
CA ASP A 171 -21.29 22.46 -20.06
C ASP A 171 -20.00 22.80 -19.26
N LYS A 172 -19.20 21.77 -18.91
CA LYS A 172 -17.89 21.98 -18.27
C LYS A 172 -16.95 22.76 -19.19
N MET A 173 -16.92 22.43 -20.48
CA MET A 173 -16.07 23.11 -21.45
C MET A 173 -16.47 24.59 -21.62
N GLU A 174 -17.76 24.91 -21.70
CA GLU A 174 -18.24 26.29 -21.79
C GLU A 174 -17.85 27.09 -20.55
N THR A 175 -17.98 26.50 -19.37
CA THR A 175 -17.56 27.09 -18.10
C THR A 175 -16.05 27.33 -18.09
N ALA A 176 -15.27 26.34 -18.52
CA ALA A 176 -13.82 26.42 -18.62
C ALA A 176 -13.37 27.53 -19.58
N LEU A 177 -14.02 27.65 -20.74
CA LEU A 177 -13.78 28.69 -21.73
C LEU A 177 -14.11 30.09 -21.20
N LYS A 178 -15.22 30.25 -20.45
CA LYS A 178 -15.58 31.52 -19.81
C LYS A 178 -14.53 31.96 -18.79
N GLY A 179 -14.04 31.06 -17.94
CA GLY A 179 -12.99 31.38 -16.98
C GLY A 179 -11.65 31.70 -17.65
N TYR A 180 -11.28 30.96 -18.70
CA TYR A 180 -10.08 31.26 -19.49
C TYR A 180 -10.15 32.65 -20.13
N ASN A 181 -11.26 32.99 -20.79
CA ASN A 181 -11.46 34.32 -21.38
C ASN A 181 -11.41 35.43 -20.31
N THR A 182 -11.91 35.16 -19.11
CA THR A 182 -11.82 36.10 -17.97
C THR A 182 -10.37 36.35 -17.58
N LEU A 183 -9.55 35.31 -17.45
CA LEU A 183 -8.11 35.45 -17.20
C LEU A 183 -7.37 36.16 -18.34
N GLN A 184 -7.77 35.93 -19.58
CA GLN A 184 -7.16 36.59 -20.75
C GLN A 184 -7.45 38.10 -20.79
N SER A 185 -8.65 38.52 -20.36
CA SER A 185 -9.08 39.92 -20.33
C SER A 185 -8.49 40.73 -19.16
N LYS A 186 -8.12 40.08 -18.06
CA LYS A 186 -7.46 40.73 -16.93
C LYS A 186 -5.99 41.02 -17.24
N THR A 187 -5.51 42.17 -16.76
CA THR A 187 -4.08 42.50 -16.79
C THR A 187 -3.42 41.88 -15.56
N LEU A 188 -2.78 40.73 -15.76
CA LEU A 188 -2.13 39.95 -14.70
C LEU A 188 -0.60 40.08 -14.81
N ASN A 189 0.11 40.26 -13.68
CA ASN A 189 1.57 40.32 -13.68
C ASN A 189 2.19 38.94 -14.01
N HIS A 190 1.57 37.88 -13.50
CA HIS A 190 2.05 36.48 -13.62
C HIS A 190 1.14 35.62 -14.51
N LYS A 191 0.78 36.15 -15.69
CA LYS A 191 -0.26 35.56 -16.56
C LYS A 191 -0.03 34.08 -16.90
N GLU A 192 1.18 33.68 -17.24
CA GLU A 192 1.48 32.28 -17.60
C GLU A 192 1.26 31.31 -16.45
N GLN A 193 1.70 31.68 -15.23
CA GLN A 193 1.58 30.84 -14.04
C GLN A 193 0.12 30.68 -13.61
N VAL A 194 -0.64 31.78 -13.67
CA VAL A 194 -2.08 31.80 -13.36
C VAL A 194 -2.88 30.98 -14.38
N VAL A 195 -2.60 31.15 -15.67
CA VAL A 195 -3.28 30.37 -16.73
C VAL A 195 -2.96 28.89 -16.61
N LYS A 196 -1.72 28.52 -16.30
CA LYS A 196 -1.35 27.12 -16.06
C LYS A 196 -2.08 26.54 -14.85
N HIS A 197 -2.13 27.26 -13.73
CA HIS A 197 -2.84 26.79 -12.55
C HIS A 197 -4.34 26.62 -12.79
N TYR A 198 -4.93 27.53 -13.58
CA TYR A 198 -6.31 27.41 -14.03
C TYR A 198 -6.52 26.20 -14.96
N ALA A 199 -5.59 25.93 -15.88
CA ALA A 199 -5.69 24.78 -16.76
C ALA A 199 -5.68 23.44 -16.01
N ASP A 200 -4.90 23.35 -14.93
CA ASP A 200 -4.78 22.14 -14.12
C ASP A 200 -6.00 21.93 -13.19
N THR A 201 -6.59 23.01 -12.67
CA THR A 201 -7.64 22.94 -11.63
C THR A 201 -9.05 23.28 -12.12
N LEU A 202 -9.15 23.98 -13.24
CA LEU A 202 -10.37 24.62 -13.77
C LEU A 202 -11.07 25.55 -12.75
N ASP A 203 -10.34 26.03 -11.74
CA ASP A 203 -10.86 26.94 -10.72
C ASP A 203 -10.30 28.36 -10.92
N LEU A 204 -11.20 29.27 -11.33
CA LEU A 204 -10.87 30.67 -11.56
C LEU A 204 -10.47 31.40 -10.28
N ILE A 205 -11.09 31.06 -9.14
CA ILE A 205 -10.84 31.73 -7.87
C ILE A 205 -9.44 31.36 -7.38
N ALA A 206 -9.12 30.07 -7.38
CA ALA A 206 -7.79 29.59 -7.01
C ALA A 206 -6.68 30.19 -7.89
N ALA A 207 -6.95 30.35 -9.20
CA ALA A 207 -6.02 30.99 -10.13
C ALA A 207 -5.75 32.47 -9.79
N LEU A 208 -6.79 33.24 -9.42
CA LEU A 208 -6.63 34.64 -9.02
C LEU A 208 -5.95 34.77 -7.64
N GLU A 209 -6.26 33.89 -6.70
CA GLU A 209 -5.54 33.85 -5.41
C GLU A 209 -4.05 33.56 -5.57
N LEU A 210 -3.67 32.74 -6.56
CA LEU A 210 -2.27 32.50 -6.89
C LEU A 210 -1.61 33.78 -7.41
N GLU A 211 -2.31 34.56 -8.23
CA GLU A 211 -1.81 35.86 -8.67
C GLU A 211 -1.54 36.80 -7.49
N ASP A 212 -2.48 36.92 -6.57
CA ASP A 212 -2.34 37.77 -5.38
C ASP A 212 -1.16 37.34 -4.51
N LYS A 213 -0.96 36.02 -4.35
CA LYS A 213 0.20 35.47 -3.64
C LYS A 213 1.51 35.83 -4.33
N LEU A 214 1.60 35.65 -5.65
CA LEU A 214 2.80 35.96 -6.42
C LEU A 214 3.10 37.47 -6.41
N ASN A 215 2.07 38.31 -6.48
CA ASN A 215 2.22 39.76 -6.38
C ASN A 215 2.72 40.18 -4.98
N GLU A 216 2.25 39.53 -3.92
CA GLU A 216 2.74 39.76 -2.55
C GLU A 216 4.19 39.31 -2.39
N GLU A 217 4.58 38.17 -2.98
CA GLU A 217 5.97 37.70 -2.98
C GLU A 217 6.90 38.66 -3.75
N ASP A 218 6.47 39.15 -4.91
CA ASP A 218 7.19 40.17 -5.67
C ASP A 218 7.35 41.47 -4.89
N ARG A 219 6.29 41.93 -4.20
CA ARG A 219 6.36 43.11 -3.34
C ARG A 219 7.37 42.92 -2.21
N LYS A 220 7.32 41.78 -1.51
CA LYS A 220 8.27 41.46 -0.44
C LYS A 220 9.70 41.36 -0.95
N MET A 221 9.92 40.75 -2.12
CA MET A 221 11.23 40.67 -2.75
C MET A 221 11.76 42.05 -3.14
N ALA A 222 10.91 42.92 -3.69
CA ALA A 222 11.26 44.29 -4.04
C ALA A 222 11.60 45.12 -2.79
N GLU A 223 10.80 45.03 -1.72
CA GLU A 223 11.07 45.69 -0.44
C GLU A 223 12.39 45.21 0.19
N PHE A 224 12.63 43.90 0.17
CA PHE A 224 13.88 43.32 0.67
C PHE A 224 15.10 43.77 -0.14
N LYS A 225 14.99 43.80 -1.47
CA LYS A 225 16.06 44.26 -2.36
C LYS A 225 16.34 45.75 -2.14
N ALA A 226 15.30 46.58 -2.02
CA ALA A 226 15.42 48.01 -1.73
C ALA A 226 16.06 48.27 -0.36
N ALA A 227 15.67 47.51 0.68
CA ALA A 227 16.29 47.59 1.99
C ALA A 227 17.78 47.20 1.95
N GLN A 228 18.14 46.16 1.18
CA GLN A 228 19.54 45.78 0.98
C GLN A 228 20.35 46.86 0.26
N GLU A 229 19.80 47.48 -0.78
CA GLU A 229 20.46 48.56 -1.53
C GLU A 229 20.62 49.82 -0.67
N ALA A 230 19.60 50.20 0.10
CA ALA A 230 19.69 51.31 1.06
C ALA A 230 20.74 51.03 2.15
N ALA A 231 20.81 49.80 2.66
CA ALA A 231 21.85 49.39 3.61
C ALA A 231 23.25 49.43 2.99
N ARG A 232 23.41 49.04 1.72
CA ARG A 232 24.68 49.15 0.98
C ARG A 232 25.10 50.61 0.76
N MET A 233 24.17 51.48 0.37
CA MET A 233 24.42 52.92 0.20
C MET A 233 24.84 53.56 1.52
N THR A 234 24.11 53.27 2.61
CA THR A 234 24.44 53.75 3.96
C THR A 234 25.80 53.22 4.45
N ALA A 235 26.13 51.95 4.14
CA ALA A 235 27.43 51.36 4.48
C ALA A 235 28.58 51.92 3.63
N ALA A 236 28.31 52.34 2.39
CA ALA A 236 29.28 53.02 1.53
C ALA A 236 29.51 54.47 1.98
N GLU A 237 28.47 55.19 2.40
CA GLU A 237 28.57 56.54 2.99
C GLU A 237 29.28 56.54 4.36
N ARG A 238 29.18 55.44 5.12
CA ARG A 238 29.95 55.25 6.35
C ARG A 238 31.40 54.83 6.12
N ARG A 239 31.82 54.65 4.86
CA ARG A 239 33.19 54.35 4.42
C ARG A 239 33.81 55.56 3.67
N GLU A 240 33.86 56.71 4.32
CA GLU A 240 34.83 57.79 4.04
C GLU A 240 35.54 58.16 5.37
N PRO A 241 36.83 58.53 5.34
CA PRO A 241 37.89 57.71 5.95
C PRO A 241 38.28 58.13 7.37
N GLU A 242 38.47 57.14 8.24
CA GLU A 242 39.30 57.28 9.45
C GLU A 242 40.79 57.35 9.01
N PRO A 243 41.60 58.26 9.58
CA PRO A 243 42.88 58.64 8.99
C PRO A 243 43.90 57.49 9.01
N GLU A 244 44.57 57.37 7.87
CA GLU A 244 45.69 56.49 7.56
C GLU A 244 46.82 56.54 8.62
N PRO A 245 47.31 55.41 9.14
CA PRO A 245 48.61 55.38 9.81
C PRO A 245 49.74 55.33 8.77
N GLU A 246 50.80 56.08 9.08
CA GLU A 246 51.96 56.40 8.25
C GLU A 246 52.77 55.21 7.68
N PRO A 247 53.56 55.46 6.61
CA PRO A 247 54.11 54.45 5.72
C PRO A 247 55.44 53.86 6.21
N ILE A 248 55.66 52.57 5.98
CA ILE A 248 56.98 51.93 6.10
C ILE A 248 57.34 51.23 4.78
N LYS A 249 58.59 51.45 4.39
CA LYS A 249 59.21 51.18 3.09
C LYS A 249 59.40 49.70 2.74
N GLU A 250 59.29 49.45 1.44
CA GLU A 250 59.63 48.27 0.60
C GLU A 250 60.93 47.50 0.93
N PRO A 251 61.09 46.20 0.54
CA PRO A 251 61.41 45.88 -0.88
C PRO A 251 60.89 44.54 -1.49
N VAL A 252 60.35 44.67 -2.73
CA VAL A 252 60.71 43.98 -4.00
C VAL A 252 60.60 42.44 -4.21
N GLN A 253 59.84 42.10 -5.29
CA GLN A 253 59.87 40.95 -6.27
C GLN A 253 58.99 39.69 -6.07
N PRO A 254 58.55 38.99 -7.16
CA PRO A 254 58.29 39.41 -8.56
C PRO A 254 56.87 39.03 -9.08
N ALA A 255 56.54 39.54 -10.27
CA ALA A 255 55.27 39.39 -10.98
C ALA A 255 55.08 38.06 -11.74
N GLN A 256 53.82 37.56 -11.81
CA GLN A 256 53.07 36.95 -12.94
C GLN A 256 51.96 35.98 -12.44
N PRO A 257 50.96 35.57 -13.26
CA PRO A 257 50.06 36.33 -14.13
C PRO A 257 48.56 36.04 -13.82
N ALA A 258 47.65 36.76 -14.47
CA ALA A 258 46.21 36.54 -14.43
C ALA A 258 45.80 35.14 -14.94
N THR A 259 44.91 34.42 -14.24
CA THR A 259 43.90 33.53 -14.87
C THR A 259 42.82 33.03 -13.90
N ALA A 260 41.62 32.86 -14.46
CA ALA A 260 40.47 32.06 -14.01
C ALA A 260 39.60 32.62 -12.85
N ALA A 261 38.50 33.25 -13.26
CA ALA A 261 37.28 33.34 -12.46
C ALA A 261 36.92 31.93 -11.95
N THR A 262 37.10 31.71 -10.65
CA THR A 262 36.67 30.48 -9.99
C THR A 262 35.19 30.65 -9.67
N GLU A 263 34.35 29.75 -10.18
CA GLU A 263 32.93 29.67 -9.83
C GLU A 263 32.76 29.63 -8.29
N PRO A 264 31.74 30.28 -7.73
CA PRO A 264 31.50 30.23 -6.29
C PRO A 264 31.16 28.79 -5.88
N VAL A 265 32.05 28.17 -5.08
CA VAL A 265 31.80 26.88 -4.45
C VAL A 265 30.93 27.12 -3.22
N PHE A 266 29.71 26.59 -3.24
CA PHE A 266 28.79 26.64 -2.11
C PHE A 266 28.86 25.35 -1.28
N ARG A 267 28.68 25.49 0.03
CA ARG A 267 28.61 24.37 0.97
C ARG A 267 27.18 24.21 1.45
N TRP A 268 26.54 23.10 1.11
CA TRP A 268 25.18 22.76 1.52
C TRP A 268 25.19 21.71 2.63
N ALA A 269 24.19 21.73 3.51
CA ALA A 269 23.94 20.69 4.50
C ALA A 269 22.48 20.24 4.39
N LEU A 270 22.26 18.93 4.22
CA LEU A 270 20.94 18.31 4.18
C LEU A 270 20.87 17.28 5.31
N ASN A 271 20.10 17.57 6.36
CA ASN A 271 19.78 16.62 7.41
C ASN A 271 18.39 16.06 7.15
N MET A 272 18.30 14.75 6.92
CA MET A 272 17.04 14.05 6.70
C MET A 272 17.02 12.78 7.53
N GLU A 273 15.93 12.54 8.24
CA GLU A 273 15.67 11.30 8.99
C GLU A 273 14.54 10.54 8.31
N PHE A 274 14.77 9.26 8.01
CA PHE A 274 13.77 8.40 7.39
C PHE A 274 13.94 6.97 7.90
N THR A 275 12.83 6.26 8.02
CA THR A 275 12.81 4.85 8.46
C THR A 275 12.70 3.96 7.23
N SER A 276 13.69 3.08 7.01
CA SER A 276 13.68 2.12 5.90
C SER A 276 14.60 0.94 6.19
N THR A 277 14.64 -0.05 5.29
CA THR A 277 15.57 -1.17 5.41
C THR A 277 17.01 -0.72 5.18
N ARG A 278 17.96 -1.47 5.74
CA ARG A 278 19.40 -1.18 5.59
C ARG A 278 19.83 -1.27 4.12
N GLU A 279 19.24 -2.15 3.31
CA GLU A 279 19.55 -2.22 1.87
C GLU A 279 19.13 -0.94 1.16
N PHE A 280 17.91 -0.44 1.43
CA PHE A 280 17.39 0.77 0.80
C PHE A 280 18.22 2.01 1.20
N ALA A 281 18.56 2.15 2.48
CA ALA A 281 19.44 3.23 2.93
C ALA A 281 20.82 3.20 2.21
N THR A 282 21.38 2.02 1.98
CA THR A 282 22.65 1.86 1.25
C THR A 282 22.51 2.23 -0.22
N GLN A 283 21.38 1.89 -0.85
CA GLN A 283 21.08 2.25 -2.23
C GLN A 283 20.97 3.78 -2.39
N VAL A 284 20.26 4.46 -1.49
CA VAL A 284 20.14 5.93 -1.51
C VAL A 284 21.52 6.59 -1.38
N ALA A 285 22.37 6.14 -0.46
CA ALA A 285 23.73 6.66 -0.32
C ALA A 285 24.58 6.46 -1.59
N SER A 286 24.44 5.32 -2.27
CA SER A 286 25.10 5.04 -3.54
C SER A 286 24.62 5.97 -4.66
N THR A 287 23.30 6.20 -4.75
CA THR A 287 22.71 7.09 -5.75
C THR A 287 23.18 8.54 -5.56
N LEU A 288 23.21 9.03 -4.32
CA LEU A 288 23.70 10.37 -4.00
C LEU A 288 25.18 10.56 -4.39
N LYS A 289 26.02 9.55 -4.15
CA LYS A 289 27.42 9.55 -4.63
C LYS A 289 27.50 9.55 -6.16
N GLY A 290 26.64 8.78 -6.84
CA GLY A 290 26.56 8.75 -8.30
C GLY A 290 26.16 10.10 -8.92
N MET A 291 25.42 10.93 -8.18
CA MET A 291 25.05 12.30 -8.55
C MET A 291 26.15 13.34 -8.24
N GLY A 292 27.32 12.93 -7.76
CA GLY A 292 28.44 13.83 -7.47
C GLY A 292 28.38 14.51 -6.08
N LEU A 293 27.44 14.12 -5.22
CA LEU A 293 27.35 14.61 -3.85
C LEU A 293 28.41 13.91 -2.98
N SER A 294 29.56 14.54 -2.82
CA SER A 294 30.61 14.09 -1.91
C SER A 294 30.22 14.36 -0.44
N GLY A 295 30.38 13.37 0.44
CA GLY A 295 30.05 13.48 1.88
C GLY A 295 28.70 12.89 2.31
N ALA A 296 27.92 12.28 1.41
CA ALA A 296 26.67 11.59 1.75
C ALA A 296 26.93 10.27 2.53
N SER A 297 27.16 10.36 3.84
CA SER A 297 27.17 9.21 4.75
C SER A 297 25.85 9.12 5.50
N ILE A 298 25.09 8.05 5.30
CA ILE A 298 23.86 7.78 6.06
C ILE A 298 24.24 6.94 7.30
N VAL A 299 23.96 7.47 8.48
CA VAL A 299 24.22 6.80 9.77
C VAL A 299 22.91 6.28 10.33
N CYS A 300 22.86 4.99 10.68
CA CYS A 300 21.72 4.41 11.37
C CYS A 300 21.72 4.89 12.83
N LYS A 301 20.72 5.69 13.22
CA LYS A 301 20.59 6.24 14.57
C LYS A 301 19.93 5.26 15.55
N GLU A 302 18.95 4.49 15.09
CA GLU A 302 18.23 3.49 15.88
C GLU A 302 17.56 2.46 14.95
N ALA A 303 17.27 1.26 15.49
CA ALA A 303 16.47 0.24 14.82
C ALA A 303 15.05 0.31 15.41
N VAL A 304 14.09 0.77 14.62
CA VAL A 304 12.67 0.83 15.02
C VAL A 304 12.00 -0.47 14.57
N SER A 305 11.47 -1.25 15.51
CA SER A 305 10.62 -2.41 15.19
C SER A 305 9.27 -1.91 14.67
N ASN A 306 8.85 -2.40 13.50
CA ASN A 306 7.46 -2.27 13.07
C ASN A 306 6.61 -3.22 13.92
N ASP A 307 5.77 -2.67 14.80
CA ASP A 307 4.52 -3.33 15.21
C ASP A 307 3.49 -3.24 14.06
#